data_AF-A0A8C5A9P4-F1
#
_entry.id   AF-A0A8C5A9P4-F1
#
_cell.length_a   1.000
_cell.length_b   1.000
_cell.length_c   1.000
_cell.angle_alpha   90.00
_cell.angle_beta   90.00
_cell.angle_gamma   90.00
#
_symmetry.space_group_name_H-M   'P 1'
#
loop_
_entity.id
_entity.type
_entity.pdbx_description
1 polymer ?
#
loop_
_entity_poly.entity_id
_entity_poly.type
_entity_poly.pdbx_seq_one_letter_code
_entity_poly.pdbx_strand_id
1 'polypeptide(L)'
;MSEEVSEVPKELQESVRDAIGRKVKLSLRRRVKLEIKGDKTENRVLALSSQRAYLLTARIPAKVEHAFNYLEVQGIACNKPTQLSVEYERGSFSLKLLSTEEVNEVVGHIGNCMLRICPGLGQCVLMKKLTMEPPERLTALQALWDDQAVDTGPCGGFSQMYRCVCDWLGLPYREEVQWDVDTIYLSQDSRELNLQDFSHLENRDMVAIIAVLEFSQWFTKLSTKDYKLSADVCEQILRVVSRSARLEELVLDNAGLKTDFAQKLASSLAHHPNSALTTINLSNNPLEDRGIISLGGQFAKLRIGLKHLNFSKTSLSPKGVNSLCQSLSANPSIPSSLVHLDLSGNVLRGDEMQHFYHFLAQPNSLVTLDLSNTDCALDQVCSALLRGTLQHLAVLNMSKSVFPHRKSKDVPPSFKHFFSSAFSLSSVNLSGTKLPPEALKALLLGLASNPNIKEVTLDLSCCELRSGGSQILEGCIAEIPNISSLDISDNGLDSDLSTLLVWLAKNRSIRHLSLGKNFTNIKSKNLAPVLDNLVQMIQEEDSPLTSLSLADSRLKSDLTIVLNALGSNSSLTRLDISGNAMGDMGAKMLAKALQINTKLR
;
A
#
# COMPACT_ATOMS: atom_id res chain seq x y z
N MET A 1 -11.73 -43.73 52.77
CA MET A 1 -10.55 -43.16 52.10
C MET A 1 -10.40 -43.87 50.77
N SER A 2 -11.03 -43.34 49.72
CA SER A 2 -10.79 -43.76 48.34
C SER A 2 -9.81 -42.75 47.76
N GLU A 3 -8.60 -43.20 47.41
CA GLU A 3 -7.66 -42.40 46.62
C GLU A 3 -8.37 -42.00 45.32
N GLU A 4 -8.75 -40.72 45.19
CA GLU A 4 -9.22 -40.17 43.92
C GLU A 4 -8.00 -40.07 42.99
N VAL A 5 -7.76 -41.15 42.25
CA VAL A 5 -6.69 -41.20 41.25
C VAL A 5 -7.00 -40.18 40.14
N SER A 6 -6.07 -39.24 39.92
CA SER A 6 -6.07 -38.24 38.83
C SER A 6 -6.14 -38.88 37.43
N GLU A 7 -5.56 -40.07 37.31
CA GLU A 7 -5.45 -40.79 36.04
C GLU A 7 -6.80 -41.33 35.57
N VAL A 8 -7.06 -41.07 34.29
CA VAL A 8 -8.24 -41.59 33.59
C VAL A 8 -8.05 -43.11 33.40
N PRO A 9 -9.00 -43.97 33.82
CA PRO A 9 -8.92 -45.41 33.60
C PRO A 9 -8.75 -45.79 32.13
N LYS A 10 -8.01 -46.87 31.82
CA LYS A 10 -7.66 -47.28 30.44
C LYS A 10 -8.88 -47.37 29.50
N GLU A 11 -9.98 -47.98 29.95
CA GLU A 11 -11.21 -48.11 29.17
C GLU A 11 -11.84 -46.74 28.85
N LEU A 12 -11.81 -45.82 29.82
CA LEU A 12 -12.30 -44.46 29.62
C LEU A 12 -11.35 -43.66 28.71
N GLN A 13 -10.04 -43.92 28.73
CA GLN A 13 -9.09 -43.30 27.80
C GLN A 13 -9.34 -43.70 26.34
N GLU A 14 -9.60 -44.99 26.08
CA GLU A 14 -10.01 -45.49 24.76
C GLU A 14 -11.30 -44.79 24.31
N SER A 15 -12.31 -44.74 25.20
CA SER A 15 -13.57 -44.07 24.89
C SER A 15 -13.42 -42.57 24.61
N VAL A 16 -12.53 -41.88 25.32
CA VAL A 16 -12.20 -40.45 25.05
C VAL A 16 -11.50 -40.29 23.70
N ARG A 17 -10.57 -41.18 23.34
CA ARG A 17 -9.91 -41.15 22.02
C ARG A 17 -10.90 -41.39 20.89
N ASP A 18 -11.86 -42.27 21.08
CA ASP A 18 -12.91 -42.54 20.09
C ASP A 18 -13.87 -41.35 19.96
N ALA A 19 -14.22 -40.70 21.07
CA ALA A 19 -15.09 -39.53 21.08
C ALA A 19 -14.46 -38.29 20.40
N ILE A 20 -13.14 -38.08 20.57
CA ILE A 20 -12.42 -36.94 19.97
C ILE A 20 -11.95 -37.27 18.54
N GLY A 21 -11.69 -38.54 18.25
CA GLY A 21 -11.14 -39.01 16.99
C GLY A 21 -9.68 -39.46 17.14
N ARG A 22 -9.40 -40.69 16.70
CA ARG A 22 -8.10 -41.37 16.91
C ARG A 22 -6.89 -40.68 16.30
N LYS A 23 -7.10 -39.78 15.33
CA LYS A 23 -6.03 -39.01 14.66
C LYS A 23 -5.53 -37.85 15.53
N VAL A 24 -6.29 -37.40 16.52
CA VAL A 24 -5.89 -36.29 17.40
C VAL A 24 -4.94 -36.81 18.49
N LYS A 25 -3.71 -36.30 18.50
CA LYS A 25 -2.74 -36.59 19.55
C LYS A 25 -3.08 -35.77 20.80
N LEU A 26 -3.42 -36.46 21.89
CA LEU A 26 -3.69 -35.85 23.19
C LEU A 26 -2.41 -35.85 24.03
N SER A 27 -2.06 -34.68 24.53
CA SER A 27 -0.87 -34.44 25.35
C SER A 27 -1.15 -34.63 26.84
N LEU A 28 -2.35 -34.26 27.29
CA LEU A 28 -2.76 -34.35 28.69
C LEU A 28 -4.18 -34.90 28.78
N ARG A 29 -4.45 -35.74 29.80
CA ARG A 29 -5.78 -36.24 30.15
C ARG A 29 -5.89 -36.26 31.67
N ARG A 30 -6.88 -35.55 32.22
CA ARG A 30 -7.08 -35.44 33.68
C ARG A 30 -8.54 -35.64 34.03
N ARG A 31 -8.81 -36.34 35.13
CA ARG A 31 -10.14 -36.37 35.72
C ARG A 31 -10.35 -35.09 36.52
N VAL A 32 -11.44 -34.39 36.26
CA VAL A 32 -11.73 -33.08 36.85
C VAL A 32 -13.17 -33.01 37.35
N LYS A 33 -13.46 -32.08 38.26
CA LYS A 33 -14.82 -31.83 38.76
C LYS A 33 -15.34 -30.52 38.16
N LEU A 34 -16.32 -30.60 37.27
CA LEU A 34 -17.00 -29.43 36.73
C LEU A 34 -17.91 -28.83 37.80
N GLU A 35 -17.74 -27.55 38.11
CA GLU A 35 -18.58 -26.81 39.05
C GLU A 35 -19.90 -26.40 38.38
N ILE A 36 -21.02 -26.76 38.99
CA ILE A 36 -22.38 -26.44 38.55
C ILE A 36 -23.04 -25.54 39.59
N LYS A 37 -24.10 -24.82 39.19
CA LYS A 37 -24.87 -23.95 40.08
C LYS A 37 -25.27 -24.67 41.39
N GLY A 38 -24.97 -24.04 42.53
CA GLY A 38 -25.36 -24.48 43.87
C GLY A 38 -24.43 -25.49 44.53
N ASP A 39 -23.11 -25.26 44.50
CA ASP A 39 -22.04 -26.10 45.09
C ASP A 39 -21.97 -27.57 44.62
N LYS A 40 -22.76 -27.93 43.61
CA LYS A 40 -22.73 -29.25 43.01
C LYS A 40 -21.54 -29.37 42.05
N THR A 41 -20.89 -30.52 42.10
CA THR A 41 -19.81 -30.85 41.15
C THR A 41 -20.14 -32.14 40.42
N GLU A 42 -19.72 -32.20 39.15
CA GLU A 42 -19.85 -33.40 38.33
C GLU A 42 -18.51 -33.86 37.79
N ASN A 43 -18.30 -35.18 37.78
CA ASN A 43 -17.06 -35.76 37.26
C ASN A 43 -17.00 -35.63 35.73
N ARG A 44 -15.87 -35.14 35.23
CA ARG A 44 -15.54 -34.96 33.82
C ARG A 44 -14.11 -35.39 33.54
N VAL A 45 -13.77 -35.48 32.25
CA VAL A 45 -12.42 -35.69 31.75
C VAL A 45 -12.02 -34.47 30.94
N LEU A 46 -10.95 -33.80 31.36
CA LEU A 46 -10.29 -32.76 30.59
C LEU A 46 -9.20 -33.42 29.72
N ALA A 47 -9.27 -33.23 28.41
CA ALA A 47 -8.29 -33.71 27.46
C ALA A 47 -7.72 -32.55 26.64
N LEU A 48 -6.40 -32.43 26.57
CA LEU A 48 -5.70 -31.36 25.87
C LEU A 48 -4.94 -31.92 24.67
N SER A 49 -5.08 -31.26 23.53
CA SER A 49 -4.30 -31.50 22.31
C SER A 49 -3.36 -30.31 22.05
N SER A 50 -2.65 -30.30 20.91
CA SER A 50 -1.80 -29.17 20.54
C SER A 50 -2.57 -27.89 20.16
N GLN A 51 -3.85 -27.98 19.81
CA GLN A 51 -4.66 -26.84 19.30
C GLN A 51 -5.99 -26.63 20.04
N ARG A 52 -6.52 -27.68 20.66
CA ARG A 52 -7.83 -27.68 21.33
C ARG A 52 -7.79 -28.32 22.70
N ALA A 53 -8.66 -27.84 23.58
CA ALA A 53 -9.06 -28.50 24.80
C ALA A 53 -10.47 -29.07 24.67
N TYR A 54 -10.71 -30.21 25.32
CA TYR A 54 -11.96 -30.93 25.32
C TYR A 54 -12.38 -31.26 26.76
N LEU A 55 -13.65 -31.01 27.09
CA LEU A 55 -14.27 -31.46 28.32
C LEU A 55 -15.31 -32.54 27.98
N LEU A 56 -15.13 -33.74 28.55
CA LEU A 56 -15.95 -34.90 28.26
C LEU A 56 -16.61 -35.46 29.51
N THR A 57 -17.76 -36.11 29.32
CA THR A 57 -18.40 -36.89 30.38
C THR A 57 -17.50 -38.02 30.86
N ALA A 58 -17.41 -38.22 32.18
CA ALA A 58 -16.65 -39.34 32.79
C ALA A 58 -17.47 -40.64 32.82
N ARG A 59 -18.08 -41.02 31.69
CA ARG A 59 -18.86 -42.26 31.48
C ARG A 59 -18.49 -42.90 30.15
N ILE A 60 -18.78 -44.18 29.99
CA ILE A 60 -18.58 -44.91 28.73
C ILE A 60 -19.95 -45.16 28.09
N PRO A 61 -20.20 -44.74 26.83
CA PRO A 61 -19.28 -44.00 25.96
C PRO A 61 -19.12 -42.54 26.39
N ALA A 62 -17.89 -42.04 26.31
CA ALA A 62 -17.55 -40.65 26.58
C ALA A 62 -18.18 -39.75 25.52
N LYS A 63 -18.71 -38.60 25.94
CA LYS A 63 -19.28 -37.58 25.08
C LYS A 63 -18.60 -36.25 25.33
N VAL A 64 -18.20 -35.57 24.25
CA VAL A 64 -17.67 -34.20 24.30
C VAL A 64 -18.80 -33.24 24.65
N GLU A 65 -18.64 -32.50 25.74
CA GLU A 65 -19.58 -31.46 26.16
C GLU A 65 -19.10 -30.07 25.76
N HIS A 66 -17.80 -29.82 25.94
CA HIS A 66 -17.17 -28.58 25.51
C HIS A 66 -15.92 -28.90 24.70
N ALA A 67 -15.70 -28.13 23.64
CA ALA A 67 -14.46 -28.14 22.86
C ALA A 67 -14.18 -26.71 22.41
N PHE A 68 -12.96 -26.24 22.66
CA PHE A 68 -12.54 -24.90 22.25
C PHE A 68 -11.11 -24.94 21.73
N ASN A 69 -10.85 -24.15 20.70
CA ASN A 69 -9.51 -23.90 20.19
C ASN A 69 -8.80 -22.88 21.10
N TYR A 70 -7.49 -23.00 21.26
CA TYR A 70 -6.73 -22.11 22.14
C TYR A 70 -6.82 -20.63 21.70
N LEU A 71 -6.99 -20.35 20.41
CA LEU A 71 -7.22 -19.00 19.90
C LEU A 71 -8.58 -18.40 20.31
N GLU A 72 -9.54 -19.23 20.76
CA GLU A 72 -10.84 -18.76 21.29
C GLU A 72 -10.76 -18.31 22.76
N VAL A 73 -9.65 -18.60 23.46
CA VAL A 73 -9.50 -18.28 24.88
C VAL A 73 -9.47 -16.77 25.10
N GLN A 74 -10.42 -16.27 25.88
CA GLN A 74 -10.46 -14.87 26.29
C GLN A 74 -9.80 -14.66 27.64
N GLY A 75 -9.96 -15.64 28.54
CA GLY A 75 -9.32 -15.56 29.85
C GLY A 75 -9.27 -16.88 30.60
N ILE A 76 -8.29 -16.97 31.49
CA ILE A 76 -8.11 -18.06 32.44
C ILE A 76 -7.97 -17.44 33.83
N ALA A 77 -8.83 -17.85 34.75
CA ALA A 77 -8.84 -17.36 36.12
C ALA A 77 -8.77 -18.51 37.13
N CYS A 78 -7.73 -18.48 37.97
CA CYS A 78 -7.52 -19.42 39.06
C CYS A 78 -7.58 -18.68 40.40
N ASN A 79 -8.80 -18.33 40.84
CA ASN A 79 -9.03 -17.55 42.07
C ASN A 79 -8.79 -18.36 43.36
N LYS A 80 -8.83 -19.69 43.26
CA LYS A 80 -8.49 -20.63 44.33
C LYS A 80 -7.41 -21.58 43.81
N PRO A 81 -6.51 -22.10 44.67
CA PRO A 81 -5.35 -22.88 44.21
C PRO A 81 -5.70 -24.06 43.28
N THR A 82 -6.79 -24.77 43.58
CA THR A 82 -7.25 -25.96 42.84
C THR A 82 -8.38 -25.70 41.86
N GLN A 83 -8.76 -24.44 41.64
CA GLN A 83 -9.85 -24.05 40.74
C GLN A 83 -9.28 -23.46 39.45
N LEU A 84 -9.81 -23.90 38.30
CA LEU A 84 -9.47 -23.42 36.97
C LEU A 84 -10.76 -22.97 36.28
N SER A 85 -10.89 -21.67 36.03
CA SER A 85 -12.01 -21.12 35.24
C SER A 85 -11.49 -20.70 33.88
N VAL A 86 -12.13 -21.17 32.82
CA VAL A 86 -11.78 -20.83 31.43
C VAL A 86 -12.95 -20.12 30.80
N GLU A 87 -12.67 -18.96 30.21
CA GLU A 87 -13.59 -18.16 29.40
C GLU A 87 -13.08 -18.11 27.96
N TYR A 88 -13.94 -18.47 27.02
CA TYR A 88 -13.66 -18.50 25.59
C TYR A 88 -14.84 -17.91 24.82
N GLU A 89 -14.67 -17.62 23.53
CA GLU A 89 -15.68 -16.88 22.72
C GLU A 89 -17.11 -17.45 22.79
N ARG A 90 -17.27 -18.77 22.98
CA ARG A 90 -18.57 -19.46 22.96
C ARG A 90 -19.10 -19.86 24.34
N GLY A 91 -18.39 -19.56 25.42
CA GLY A 91 -18.85 -19.87 26.77
C GLY A 91 -17.75 -19.85 27.83
N SER A 92 -18.11 -20.29 29.04
CA SER A 92 -17.18 -20.42 30.15
C SER A 92 -17.56 -21.61 31.03
N PHE A 93 -16.57 -22.17 31.72
CA PHE A 93 -16.78 -23.20 32.72
C PHE A 93 -15.71 -23.10 33.82
N SER A 94 -16.02 -23.66 35.00
CA SER A 94 -15.08 -23.73 36.13
C SER A 94 -14.87 -25.18 36.54
N LEU A 95 -13.61 -25.56 36.70
CA LEU A 95 -13.17 -26.89 37.08
C LEU A 95 -12.46 -26.85 38.42
N LYS A 96 -12.69 -27.88 39.24
CA LYS A 96 -11.89 -28.19 40.41
C LYS A 96 -10.99 -29.39 40.12
N LEU A 97 -9.70 -29.19 40.26
CA LEU A 97 -8.65 -30.19 40.06
C LEU A 97 -8.18 -30.73 41.42
N LEU A 98 -7.37 -31.79 41.43
CA LEU A 98 -6.96 -32.45 42.67
C LEU A 98 -5.91 -31.64 43.43
N SER A 99 -5.01 -30.97 42.72
CA SER A 99 -3.95 -30.15 43.30
C SER A 99 -3.70 -28.85 42.54
N THR A 100 -2.96 -27.95 43.18
CA THR A 100 -2.52 -26.68 42.60
C THR A 100 -1.55 -26.91 41.44
N GLU A 101 -0.72 -27.94 41.54
CA GLU A 101 0.25 -28.36 40.52
C GLU A 101 -0.47 -28.82 39.25
N GLU A 102 -1.57 -29.56 39.35
CA GLU A 102 -2.35 -29.95 38.17
C GLU A 102 -2.94 -28.74 37.43
N VAL A 103 -3.39 -27.72 38.18
CA VAL A 103 -3.85 -26.46 37.57
C VAL A 103 -2.70 -25.78 36.83
N ASN A 104 -1.51 -25.70 37.47
CA ASN A 104 -0.32 -25.12 36.83
C ASN A 104 0.09 -25.91 35.58
N GLU A 105 0.03 -27.24 35.59
CA GLU A 105 0.33 -28.08 34.43
C GLU A 105 -0.64 -27.80 33.27
N VAL A 106 -1.95 -27.69 33.56
CA VAL A 106 -2.96 -27.39 32.53
C VAL A 106 -2.73 -26.01 31.93
N VAL A 107 -2.59 -24.97 32.77
CA VAL A 107 -2.37 -23.59 32.30
C VAL A 107 -1.03 -23.48 31.56
N GLY A 108 0.03 -24.09 32.11
CA GLY A 108 1.35 -24.16 31.49
C GLY A 108 1.32 -24.86 30.13
N HIS A 109 0.56 -25.95 30.00
CA HIS A 109 0.38 -26.66 28.74
C HIS A 109 -0.34 -25.81 27.68
N ILE A 110 -1.43 -25.15 28.05
CA ILE A 110 -2.17 -24.26 27.15
C ILE A 110 -1.25 -23.11 26.70
N GLY A 111 -0.57 -22.45 27.64
CA GLY A 111 0.37 -21.36 27.33
C GLY A 111 1.51 -21.79 26.41
N ASN A 112 2.07 -22.99 26.61
CA ASN A 112 3.10 -23.54 25.74
C ASN A 112 2.57 -23.84 24.33
N CYS A 113 1.37 -24.43 24.22
CA CYS A 113 0.75 -24.65 22.92
C CYS A 113 0.50 -23.33 22.19
N MET A 114 0.04 -22.29 22.89
CA MET A 114 -0.17 -20.96 22.33
C MET A 114 1.13 -20.31 21.86
N LEU A 115 2.23 -20.45 22.62
CA LEU A 115 3.56 -19.99 22.18
C LEU A 115 4.02 -20.65 20.88
N ARG A 116 3.81 -21.97 20.78
CA ARG A 116 4.17 -22.71 19.57
C ARG A 116 3.28 -22.31 18.40
N ILE A 117 1.99 -22.11 18.62
CA ILE A 117 1.07 -21.69 17.57
C ILE A 117 1.36 -20.27 17.11
N CYS A 118 1.61 -19.34 18.02
CA CYS A 118 1.81 -17.91 17.75
C CYS A 118 3.18 -17.45 18.27
N PRO A 119 4.28 -17.78 17.56
CA PRO A 119 5.61 -17.42 18.03
C PRO A 119 5.81 -15.90 18.11
N GLY A 120 6.48 -15.43 19.15
CA GLY A 120 6.79 -14.02 19.36
C GLY A 120 5.66 -13.17 19.95
N LEU A 121 4.48 -13.75 20.20
CA LEU A 121 3.42 -13.12 21.00
C LEU A 121 3.47 -13.59 22.45
N GLY A 122 3.44 -12.65 23.39
CA GLY A 122 3.34 -12.97 24.81
C GLY A 122 2.00 -13.65 25.13
N GLN A 123 2.02 -14.66 26.01
CA GLN A 123 0.83 -15.44 26.40
C GLN A 123 -0.23 -14.58 27.08
N CYS A 124 0.18 -13.52 27.78
CA CYS A 124 -0.74 -12.53 28.35
C CYS A 124 -1.45 -11.68 27.28
N VAL A 125 -0.87 -11.55 26.07
CA VAL A 125 -1.54 -10.88 24.95
C VAL A 125 -2.59 -11.80 24.34
N LEU A 126 -2.28 -13.09 24.23
CA LEU A 126 -3.20 -14.09 23.67
C LEU A 126 -4.34 -14.43 24.65
N MET A 127 -4.01 -14.61 25.93
CA MET A 127 -4.98 -14.79 27.03
C MET A 127 -5.29 -13.43 27.66
N LYS A 128 -6.23 -12.68 27.07
CA LYS A 128 -6.55 -11.28 27.45
C LYS A 128 -6.69 -11.05 28.96
N LYS A 129 -7.14 -12.07 29.70
CA LYS A 129 -7.19 -12.06 31.17
C LYS A 129 -6.61 -13.35 31.73
N LEU A 130 -5.40 -13.31 32.29
CA LEU A 130 -4.78 -14.44 32.99
C LEU A 130 -4.54 -14.08 34.45
N THR A 131 -5.23 -14.76 35.38
CA THR A 131 -5.07 -14.54 36.82
C THR A 131 -4.81 -15.86 37.56
N MET A 132 -3.83 -15.85 38.46
CA MET A 132 -3.41 -17.01 39.24
C MET A 132 -3.26 -16.58 40.69
N GLU A 133 -3.98 -17.23 41.62
CA GLU A 133 -3.79 -17.05 43.07
C GLU A 133 -3.09 -18.28 43.67
N PRO A 134 -1.99 -18.11 44.41
CA PRO A 134 -1.27 -16.85 44.64
C PRO A 134 -0.44 -16.39 43.39
N PRO A 135 -0.10 -15.09 43.27
CA PRO A 135 0.46 -14.48 42.04
C PRO A 135 1.81 -15.05 41.60
N GLU A 136 2.63 -15.57 42.52
CA GLU A 136 3.95 -16.12 42.23
C GLU A 136 3.88 -17.33 41.27
N ARG A 137 2.73 -18.00 41.22
CA ARG A 137 2.46 -19.08 40.25
C ARG A 137 2.51 -18.57 38.83
N LEU A 138 2.02 -17.37 38.56
CA LEU A 138 2.07 -16.78 37.22
C LEU A 138 3.52 -16.47 36.84
N THR A 139 4.31 -15.93 37.76
CA THR A 139 5.74 -15.67 37.54
C THR A 139 6.50 -16.95 37.22
N ALA A 140 6.22 -18.04 37.94
CA ALA A 140 6.83 -19.34 37.68
C ALA A 140 6.44 -19.89 36.29
N LEU A 141 5.17 -19.76 35.89
CA LEU A 141 4.71 -20.15 34.55
C LEU A 141 5.34 -19.30 33.44
N GLN A 142 5.49 -17.99 33.65
CA GLN A 142 6.17 -17.10 32.71
C GLN A 142 7.62 -17.52 32.50
N ALA A 143 8.37 -17.79 33.58
CA ALA A 143 9.74 -18.28 33.47
C ALA A 143 9.83 -19.61 32.71
N LEU A 144 8.88 -20.53 32.92
CA LEU A 144 8.80 -21.80 32.19
C LEU A 144 8.49 -21.63 30.70
N TRP A 145 7.78 -20.56 30.34
CA TRP A 145 7.47 -20.24 28.96
C TRP A 145 8.63 -19.52 28.26
N ASP A 146 9.33 -18.64 28.97
CA ASP A 146 10.46 -17.86 28.44
C ASP A 146 11.69 -18.74 28.17
N ASP A 147 11.91 -19.79 28.97
CA ASP A 147 13.03 -20.73 28.79
C ASP A 147 12.89 -21.61 27.52
N GLN A 148 11.72 -21.62 26.87
CA GLN A 148 11.49 -22.42 25.67
C GLN A 148 11.84 -21.65 24.41
N ALA A 149 13.00 -21.97 23.82
CA ALA A 149 13.32 -21.61 22.45
C ALA A 149 12.36 -22.34 21.49
N VAL A 150 11.39 -21.61 20.93
CA VAL A 150 10.48 -22.12 19.90
C VAL A 150 11.09 -21.82 18.53
N ASP A 151 11.42 -22.86 17.77
CA ASP A 151 11.70 -22.70 16.33
C ASP A 151 10.42 -22.19 15.66
N THR A 152 10.50 -20.98 15.13
CA THR A 152 9.34 -20.29 14.55
C THR A 152 8.99 -20.85 13.18
N GLY A 153 9.89 -21.58 12.51
CA GLY A 153 9.66 -22.06 11.15
C GLY A 153 9.51 -20.92 10.11
N PRO A 154 9.17 -21.26 8.85
CA PRO A 154 9.05 -20.30 7.77
C PRO A 154 8.04 -19.19 8.06
N CYS A 155 8.35 -17.98 7.58
CA CYS A 155 7.49 -16.81 7.68
C CYS A 155 6.90 -16.56 9.08
N GLY A 156 7.72 -16.76 10.13
CA GLY A 156 7.33 -16.56 11.53
C GLY A 156 6.26 -17.54 12.02
N GLY A 157 6.19 -18.74 11.46
CA GLY A 157 5.27 -19.80 11.91
C GLY A 157 3.92 -19.78 11.24
N PHE A 158 3.83 -19.17 10.05
CA PHE A 158 2.59 -19.06 9.28
C PHE A 158 1.88 -20.41 9.17
N SER A 159 2.58 -21.46 8.77
CA SER A 159 2.00 -22.78 8.52
C SER A 159 1.40 -23.44 9.76
N GLN A 160 1.97 -23.16 10.94
CA GLN A 160 1.43 -23.64 12.20
C GLN A 160 0.19 -22.84 12.63
N MET A 161 0.24 -21.51 12.51
CA MET A 161 -0.91 -20.64 12.73
C MET A 161 -2.06 -20.99 11.80
N TYR A 162 -1.80 -21.11 10.50
CA TYR A 162 -2.78 -21.44 9.47
C TYR A 162 -3.47 -22.77 9.76
N ARG A 163 -2.71 -23.80 10.18
CA ARG A 163 -3.30 -25.09 10.59
C ARG A 163 -4.23 -24.92 11.79
N CYS A 164 -3.84 -24.13 12.79
CA CYS A 164 -4.66 -23.89 13.97
C CYS A 164 -5.92 -23.07 13.65
N VAL A 165 -5.80 -22.08 12.76
CA VAL A 165 -6.91 -21.25 12.27
C VAL A 165 -7.88 -22.08 11.43
N CYS A 166 -7.39 -22.95 10.54
CA CYS A 166 -8.25 -23.87 9.79
C CYS A 166 -9.05 -24.77 10.73
N ASP A 167 -8.39 -25.35 11.74
CA ASP A 167 -9.07 -26.14 12.77
C ASP A 167 -10.11 -25.31 13.53
N TRP A 168 -9.78 -24.09 13.94
CA TRP A 168 -10.69 -23.18 14.64
C TRP A 168 -11.94 -22.85 13.80
N LEU A 169 -11.76 -22.54 12.53
CA LEU A 169 -12.84 -22.20 11.59
C LEU A 169 -13.58 -23.41 11.02
N GLY A 170 -13.12 -24.64 11.33
CA GLY A 170 -13.68 -25.88 10.80
C GLY A 170 -13.48 -26.03 9.29
N LEU A 171 -12.31 -25.62 8.80
CA LEU A 171 -11.92 -25.65 7.40
C LEU A 171 -10.85 -26.72 7.14
N PRO A 172 -10.82 -27.31 5.93
CA PRO A 172 -9.76 -28.21 5.54
C PRO A 172 -8.43 -27.44 5.44
N TYR A 173 -7.37 -28.01 5.99
CA TYR A 173 -6.02 -27.48 5.81
C TYR A 173 -5.56 -27.71 4.37
N ARG A 174 -5.18 -26.63 3.69
CA ARG A 174 -4.69 -26.67 2.31
C ARG A 174 -3.16 -26.73 2.29
N GLU A 175 -2.61 -27.83 1.79
CA GLU A 175 -1.15 -28.00 1.69
C GLU A 175 -0.53 -27.04 0.68
N GLU A 176 -1.25 -26.66 -0.38
CA GLU A 176 -0.83 -25.67 -1.38
C GLU A 176 -0.52 -24.29 -0.74
N VAL A 177 -1.37 -23.82 0.18
CA VAL A 177 -1.15 -22.56 0.91
C VAL A 177 0.11 -22.62 1.77
N GLN A 178 0.33 -23.75 2.46
CA GLN A 178 1.55 -23.93 3.24
C GLN A 178 2.77 -23.98 2.33
N TRP A 179 2.70 -24.70 1.22
CA TRP A 179 3.82 -24.83 0.29
C TRP A 179 4.20 -23.47 -0.30
N ASP A 180 3.23 -22.66 -0.72
CA ASP A 180 3.46 -21.30 -1.25
C ASP A 180 4.17 -20.42 -0.21
N VAL A 181 3.69 -20.41 1.03
CA VAL A 181 4.27 -19.56 2.07
C VAL A 181 5.65 -20.07 2.54
N ASP A 182 5.77 -21.37 2.79
CA ASP A 182 7.02 -21.94 3.31
C ASP A 182 8.13 -21.99 2.24
N THR A 183 7.78 -21.98 0.96
CA THR A 183 8.73 -22.09 -0.15
C THR A 183 8.91 -20.76 -0.87
N ILE A 184 7.85 -20.24 -1.49
CA ILE A 184 7.94 -19.05 -2.35
C ILE A 184 8.18 -17.81 -1.49
N TYR A 185 7.32 -17.56 -0.50
CA TYR A 185 7.41 -16.35 0.32
C TYR A 185 8.68 -16.31 1.14
N LEU A 186 9.09 -17.45 1.71
CA LEU A 186 10.35 -17.56 2.44
C LEU A 186 11.55 -17.28 1.51
N SER A 187 11.57 -17.84 0.30
CA SER A 187 12.68 -17.63 -0.65
C SER A 187 12.81 -16.17 -1.10
N GLN A 188 11.71 -15.42 -1.08
CA GLN A 188 11.64 -14.00 -1.44
C GLN A 188 11.84 -13.06 -0.23
N ASP A 189 11.93 -13.60 0.98
CA ASP A 189 11.85 -12.84 2.25
C ASP A 189 10.66 -11.85 2.27
N SER A 190 9.54 -12.28 1.68
CA SER A 190 8.37 -11.41 1.51
C SER A 190 7.68 -11.14 2.85
N ARG A 191 7.45 -9.86 3.13
CA ARG A 191 6.65 -9.38 4.28
C ARG A 191 5.22 -9.01 3.88
N GLU A 192 4.88 -9.26 2.62
CA GLU A 192 3.60 -8.97 1.99
C GLU A 192 2.80 -10.25 1.81
N LEU A 193 1.60 -10.30 2.38
CA LEU A 193 0.58 -11.29 2.06
C LEU A 193 -0.29 -10.76 0.93
N ASN A 194 -0.05 -11.25 -0.29
CA ASN A 194 -0.79 -10.85 -1.48
C ASN A 194 -1.94 -11.83 -1.74
N LEU A 195 -3.18 -11.34 -1.65
CA LEU A 195 -4.37 -12.18 -1.82
C LEU A 195 -4.53 -12.72 -3.23
N GLN A 196 -3.87 -12.13 -4.23
CA GLN A 196 -3.92 -12.62 -5.61
C GLN A 196 -3.26 -13.98 -5.79
N ASP A 197 -2.24 -14.29 -4.98
CA ASP A 197 -1.54 -15.57 -5.03
C ASP A 197 -2.50 -16.73 -4.73
N PHE A 198 -3.53 -16.46 -3.93
CA PHE A 198 -4.52 -17.43 -3.52
C PHE A 198 -5.89 -17.24 -4.19
N SER A 199 -6.00 -16.39 -5.22
CA SER A 199 -7.26 -16.07 -5.92
C SER A 199 -8.01 -17.28 -6.51
N HIS A 200 -7.33 -18.41 -6.65
CA HIS A 200 -7.88 -19.68 -7.12
C HIS A 200 -8.66 -20.46 -6.03
N LEU A 201 -8.50 -20.10 -4.75
CA LEU A 201 -9.18 -20.76 -3.64
C LEU A 201 -10.55 -20.13 -3.34
N GLU A 202 -11.34 -20.80 -2.50
CA GLU A 202 -12.64 -20.29 -2.09
C GLU A 202 -12.52 -19.14 -1.07
N ASN A 203 -13.54 -18.29 -0.98
CA ASN A 203 -13.58 -17.18 -0.03
C ASN A 203 -13.38 -17.62 1.44
N ARG A 204 -13.80 -18.83 1.81
CA ARG A 204 -13.59 -19.35 3.17
C ARG A 204 -12.12 -19.68 3.44
N ASP A 205 -11.40 -20.18 2.43
CA ASP A 205 -9.95 -20.40 2.53
C ASP A 205 -9.23 -19.04 2.67
N MET A 206 -9.68 -18.00 1.96
CA MET A 206 -9.14 -16.63 2.10
C MET A 206 -9.28 -16.09 3.52
N VAL A 207 -10.46 -16.27 4.12
CA VAL A 207 -10.71 -15.86 5.51
C VAL A 207 -9.71 -16.54 6.46
N ALA A 208 -9.46 -17.84 6.29
CA ALA A 208 -8.49 -18.55 7.12
C ALA A 208 -7.04 -18.03 6.95
N ILE A 209 -6.65 -17.73 5.71
CA ILE A 209 -5.31 -17.20 5.39
C ILE A 209 -5.12 -15.82 6.03
N ILE A 210 -6.09 -14.93 5.87
CA ILE A 210 -6.03 -13.56 6.41
C ILE A 210 -6.07 -13.58 7.94
N ALA A 211 -6.84 -14.47 8.56
CA ALA A 211 -6.93 -14.58 10.01
C ALA A 211 -5.59 -14.88 10.70
N VAL A 212 -4.62 -15.48 10.00
CA VAL A 212 -3.25 -15.67 10.51
C VAL A 212 -2.58 -14.32 10.83
N LEU A 213 -2.90 -13.26 10.09
CA LEU A 213 -2.32 -11.92 10.30
C LEU A 213 -2.74 -11.25 11.62
N GLU A 214 -3.78 -11.76 12.30
CA GLU A 214 -4.10 -11.32 13.67
C GLU A 214 -2.93 -11.62 14.63
N PHE A 215 -2.18 -12.69 14.36
CA PHE A 215 -1.17 -13.21 15.27
C PHE A 215 0.26 -13.14 14.72
N SER A 216 0.40 -13.15 13.39
CA SER A 216 1.71 -13.21 12.74
C SER A 216 2.61 -12.03 13.13
N GLN A 217 3.87 -12.34 13.42
CA GLN A 217 4.93 -11.35 13.64
C GLN A 217 5.82 -11.13 12.39
N TRP A 218 5.52 -11.81 11.29
CA TRP A 218 6.32 -11.78 10.07
C TRP A 218 5.80 -10.80 9.03
N PHE A 219 4.49 -10.83 8.79
CA PHE A 219 3.84 -10.04 7.74
C PHE A 219 3.56 -8.62 8.24
N THR A 220 4.05 -7.64 7.49
CA THR A 220 3.82 -6.22 7.75
C THR A 220 2.86 -5.59 6.74
N LYS A 221 2.60 -6.28 5.62
CA LYS A 221 1.74 -5.79 4.54
C LYS A 221 0.69 -6.82 4.14
N LEU A 222 -0.54 -6.36 4.00
CA LEU A 222 -1.64 -7.10 3.36
C LEU A 222 -2.01 -6.37 2.08
N SER A 223 -2.02 -7.09 0.96
CA SER A 223 -2.32 -6.48 -0.34
C SER A 223 -3.29 -7.28 -1.20
N THR A 224 -4.03 -6.54 -2.00
CA THR A 224 -4.76 -7.06 -3.15
C THR A 224 -4.97 -5.94 -4.16
N LYS A 225 -5.02 -6.29 -5.44
CA LYS A 225 -5.23 -5.37 -6.54
C LYS A 225 -6.12 -6.00 -7.60
N ASP A 226 -7.13 -5.30 -8.08
CA ASP A 226 -8.03 -5.79 -9.15
C ASP A 226 -8.74 -7.11 -8.78
N TYR A 227 -9.05 -7.28 -7.50
CA TYR A 227 -9.77 -8.46 -6.97
C TYR A 227 -10.91 -8.05 -6.07
N LYS A 228 -12.13 -8.39 -6.48
CA LYS A 228 -13.34 -8.05 -5.72
C LYS A 228 -13.45 -8.90 -4.46
N LEU A 229 -13.33 -8.27 -3.30
CA LEU A 229 -13.42 -8.93 -2.01
C LEU A 229 -14.87 -9.26 -1.66
N SER A 230 -15.08 -10.45 -1.08
CA SER A 230 -16.38 -10.85 -0.52
C SER A 230 -16.61 -10.18 0.84
N ALA A 231 -17.87 -10.16 1.30
CA ALA A 231 -18.21 -9.57 2.60
C ALA A 231 -17.47 -10.25 3.77
N ASP A 232 -17.34 -11.58 3.74
CA ASP A 232 -16.65 -12.34 4.80
C ASP A 232 -15.15 -12.03 4.83
N VAL A 233 -14.53 -11.90 3.65
CA VAL A 233 -13.12 -11.52 3.52
C VAL A 233 -12.90 -10.10 4.04
N CYS A 234 -13.75 -9.14 3.66
CA CYS A 234 -13.70 -7.78 4.19
C CYS A 234 -13.81 -7.74 5.73
N GLU A 235 -14.74 -8.50 6.30
CA GLU A 235 -14.92 -8.56 7.76
C GLU A 235 -13.66 -9.14 8.46
N GLN A 236 -13.02 -10.14 7.84
CA GLN A 236 -11.78 -10.69 8.37
C GLN A 236 -10.61 -9.70 8.28
N ILE A 237 -10.50 -8.92 7.21
CA ILE A 237 -9.50 -7.85 7.09
C ILE A 237 -9.72 -6.80 8.19
N LEU A 238 -10.97 -6.39 8.42
CA LEU A 238 -11.34 -5.43 9.46
C LEU A 238 -10.98 -5.96 10.87
N ARG A 239 -11.16 -7.27 11.09
CA ARG A 239 -10.75 -7.95 12.33
C ARG A 239 -9.22 -7.92 12.51
N VAL A 240 -8.44 -8.20 11.46
CA VAL A 240 -6.97 -8.08 11.48
C VAL A 240 -6.54 -6.67 11.83
N VAL A 241 -7.11 -5.64 11.19
CA VAL A 241 -6.79 -4.23 11.47
C VAL A 241 -7.04 -3.86 12.94
N SER A 242 -8.08 -4.43 13.54
CA SER A 242 -8.44 -4.15 14.95
C SER A 242 -7.54 -4.83 15.99
N ARG A 243 -6.68 -5.77 15.58
CA ARG A 243 -5.97 -6.67 16.51
C ARG A 243 -4.48 -6.84 16.23
N SER A 244 -4.07 -6.75 14.97
CA SER A 244 -2.69 -6.98 14.58
C SER A 244 -1.80 -5.84 15.08
N ALA A 245 -0.77 -6.20 15.85
CA ALA A 245 0.25 -5.27 16.31
C ALA A 245 1.36 -5.02 15.27
N ARG A 246 1.30 -5.70 14.11
CA ARG A 246 2.40 -5.76 13.13
C ARG A 246 2.01 -5.33 11.72
N LEU A 247 0.72 -5.23 11.42
CA LEU A 247 0.27 -4.75 10.12
C LEU A 247 0.59 -3.25 9.98
N GLU A 248 1.55 -2.94 9.13
CA GLU A 248 2.03 -1.59 8.83
C GLU A 248 1.41 -1.03 7.53
N GLU A 249 1.06 -1.91 6.59
CA GLU A 249 0.54 -1.52 5.29
C GLU A 249 -0.72 -2.29 4.90
N LEU A 250 -1.75 -1.56 4.47
CA LEU A 250 -2.98 -2.10 3.93
C LEU A 250 -3.21 -1.56 2.52
N VAL A 251 -3.16 -2.45 1.52
CA VAL A 251 -3.33 -2.09 0.10
C VAL A 251 -4.51 -2.88 -0.48
N LEU A 252 -5.64 -2.23 -0.69
CA LEU A 252 -6.84 -2.84 -1.27
C LEU A 252 -7.27 -2.05 -2.51
N ASP A 253 -6.50 -2.18 -3.60
CA ASP A 253 -6.73 -1.44 -4.84
C ASP A 253 -7.81 -2.13 -5.70
N ASN A 254 -8.80 -1.35 -6.16
CA ASN A 254 -9.90 -1.85 -7.01
C ASN A 254 -10.54 -3.14 -6.46
N ALA A 255 -10.81 -3.15 -5.15
CA ALA A 255 -11.23 -4.32 -4.40
C ALA A 255 -12.77 -4.44 -4.27
N GLY A 256 -13.51 -3.56 -4.94
CA GLY A 256 -14.97 -3.50 -4.88
C GLY A 256 -15.52 -2.94 -3.55
N LEU A 257 -14.69 -2.21 -2.80
CA LEU A 257 -15.04 -1.62 -1.52
C LEU A 257 -15.94 -0.40 -1.71
N LYS A 258 -16.80 -0.13 -0.73
CA LYS A 258 -17.73 1.00 -0.74
C LYS A 258 -17.65 1.78 0.56
N THR A 259 -18.47 2.81 0.67
CA THR A 259 -18.61 3.70 1.83
C THR A 259 -18.73 2.96 3.17
N ASP A 260 -19.49 1.86 3.22
CA ASP A 260 -19.72 1.07 4.43
C ASP A 260 -18.45 0.39 4.96
N PHE A 261 -17.62 -0.13 4.05
CA PHE A 261 -16.31 -0.69 4.41
C PHE A 261 -15.41 0.38 5.03
N ALA A 262 -15.31 1.56 4.43
CA ALA A 262 -14.49 2.66 4.98
C ALA A 262 -14.96 3.09 6.39
N GLN A 263 -16.27 3.12 6.62
CA GLN A 263 -16.83 3.38 7.95
C GLN A 263 -16.46 2.29 8.96
N LYS A 264 -16.58 1.02 8.59
CA LYS A 264 -16.16 -0.09 9.45
C LYS A 264 -14.66 -0.09 9.71
N LEU A 265 -13.84 0.25 8.71
CA LEU A 265 -12.39 0.37 8.86
C LEU A 265 -12.04 1.47 9.86
N ALA A 266 -12.75 2.60 9.81
CA ALA A 266 -12.63 3.64 10.83
C ALA A 266 -12.99 3.10 12.23
N SER A 267 -14.07 2.33 12.37
CA SER A 267 -14.42 1.68 13.64
C SER A 267 -13.34 0.71 14.12
N SER A 268 -12.77 -0.11 13.24
CA SER A 268 -11.66 -1.02 13.57
C SER A 268 -10.42 -0.27 14.10
N LEU A 269 -10.04 0.83 13.45
CA LEU A 269 -8.94 1.70 13.90
C LEU A 269 -9.24 2.37 15.24
N ALA A 270 -10.49 2.76 15.48
CA ALA A 270 -10.91 3.36 16.75
C ALA A 270 -10.74 2.38 17.94
N HIS A 271 -10.95 1.08 17.70
CA HIS A 271 -10.75 0.02 18.69
C HIS A 271 -9.26 -0.33 18.91
N HIS A 272 -8.36 0.15 18.06
CA HIS A 272 -6.94 -0.18 18.09
C HIS A 272 -6.03 1.07 17.97
N PRO A 273 -5.97 1.94 19.00
CA PRO A 273 -5.21 3.20 18.94
C PRO A 273 -3.68 3.02 18.84
N ASN A 274 -3.17 1.80 19.05
CA ASN A 274 -1.76 1.43 18.91
C ASN A 274 -1.47 0.73 17.58
N SER A 275 -2.34 0.87 16.58
CA SER A 275 -2.11 0.28 15.26
C SER A 275 -0.76 0.69 14.70
N ALA A 276 -0.04 -0.27 14.14
CA ALA A 276 1.22 -0.05 13.42
C ALA A 276 0.99 0.49 11.99
N LEU A 277 -0.26 0.64 11.55
CA LEU A 277 -0.59 1.08 10.19
C LEU A 277 -0.04 2.48 9.90
N THR A 278 0.85 2.54 8.92
CA THR A 278 1.42 3.78 8.39
C THR A 278 1.09 3.99 6.91
N THR A 279 0.74 2.92 6.19
CA THR A 279 0.38 2.96 4.77
C THR A 279 -1.05 2.47 4.56
N ILE A 280 -1.86 3.29 3.92
CA ILE A 280 -3.22 2.93 3.51
C ILE A 280 -3.38 3.29 2.04
N ASN A 281 -3.63 2.28 1.21
CA ASN A 281 -4.04 2.43 -0.16
C ASN A 281 -5.41 1.78 -0.36
N LEU A 282 -6.41 2.59 -0.66
CA LEU A 282 -7.77 2.14 -0.99
C LEU A 282 -8.19 2.66 -2.38
N SER A 283 -7.23 2.87 -3.28
CA SER A 283 -7.49 3.43 -4.61
C SER A 283 -8.49 2.62 -5.42
N ASN A 284 -9.15 3.27 -6.38
CA ASN A 284 -10.14 2.67 -7.28
C ASN A 284 -11.33 2.02 -6.56
N ASN A 285 -11.68 2.47 -5.35
CA ASN A 285 -12.89 2.04 -4.63
C ASN A 285 -13.81 3.23 -4.37
N PRO A 286 -15.11 3.19 -4.72
CA PRO A 286 -16.04 4.29 -4.47
C PRO A 286 -16.39 4.41 -2.97
N LEU A 287 -15.47 4.99 -2.18
CA LEU A 287 -15.62 5.19 -0.74
C LEU A 287 -16.48 6.42 -0.41
N GLU A 288 -16.56 7.36 -1.35
CA GLU A 288 -17.29 8.63 -1.24
C GLU A 288 -16.80 9.50 -0.06
N ASP A 289 -17.30 10.73 0.02
CA ASP A 289 -16.93 11.66 1.09
C ASP A 289 -17.22 11.07 2.48
N ARG A 290 -18.36 10.39 2.66
CA ARG A 290 -18.78 9.85 3.97
C ARG A 290 -17.80 8.81 4.53
N GLY A 291 -17.28 7.93 3.66
CA GLY A 291 -16.31 6.92 4.04
C GLY A 291 -14.99 7.55 4.48
N ILE A 292 -14.47 8.46 3.65
CA ILE A 292 -13.21 9.15 3.90
C ILE A 292 -13.28 10.09 5.11
N ILE A 293 -14.40 10.79 5.33
CA ILE A 293 -14.61 11.61 6.53
C ILE A 293 -14.55 10.75 7.80
N SER A 294 -15.14 9.56 7.75
CA SER A 294 -15.13 8.62 8.89
C SER A 294 -13.71 8.14 9.19
N LEU A 295 -12.93 7.80 8.16
CA LEU A 295 -11.51 7.44 8.28
C LEU A 295 -10.66 8.60 8.78
N GLY A 296 -10.82 9.79 8.19
CA GLY A 296 -10.11 11.01 8.58
C GLY A 296 -10.27 11.30 10.07
N GLY A 297 -11.50 11.20 10.60
CA GLY A 297 -11.76 11.37 12.02
C GLY A 297 -10.99 10.43 12.95
N GLN A 298 -10.52 9.27 12.45
CA GLN A 298 -9.64 8.35 13.19
C GLN A 298 -8.16 8.64 12.95
N PHE A 299 -7.76 9.07 11.74
CA PHE A 299 -6.39 9.52 11.49
C PHE A 299 -5.97 10.65 12.42
N ALA A 300 -6.89 11.56 12.76
CA ALA A 300 -6.67 12.61 13.76
C ALA A 300 -6.27 12.07 15.15
N LYS A 301 -6.58 10.80 15.46
CA LYS A 301 -6.40 10.16 16.78
C LYS A 301 -5.30 9.10 16.80
N LEU A 302 -4.73 8.75 15.66
CA LEU A 302 -3.64 7.77 15.58
C LEU A 302 -2.41 8.28 16.31
N ARG A 303 -1.78 7.41 17.11
CA ARG A 303 -0.55 7.74 17.84
C ARG A 303 0.66 7.81 16.92
N ILE A 304 0.65 7.00 15.86
CA ILE A 304 1.69 6.96 14.84
C ILE A 304 1.23 7.82 13.66
N GLY A 305 2.17 8.54 13.07
CA GLY A 305 1.94 9.32 11.85
C GLY A 305 1.89 8.44 10.60
N LEU A 306 0.94 8.72 9.71
CA LEU A 306 0.79 8.04 8.43
C LEU A 306 1.91 8.48 7.47
N LYS A 307 2.48 7.54 6.74
CA LYS A 307 3.55 7.77 5.75
C LYS A 307 3.05 7.83 4.32
N HIS A 308 2.11 6.93 3.97
CA HIS A 308 1.60 6.80 2.61
C HIS A 308 0.08 6.71 2.61
N LEU A 309 -0.55 7.66 1.92
CA LEU A 309 -1.99 7.67 1.71
C LEU A 309 -2.31 7.71 0.23
N ASN A 310 -3.07 6.72 -0.23
CA ASN A 310 -3.61 6.69 -1.58
C ASN A 310 -5.14 6.53 -1.55
N PHE A 311 -5.81 7.60 -1.95
CA PHE A 311 -7.25 7.67 -2.18
C PHE A 311 -7.55 8.05 -3.63
N SER A 312 -6.74 7.60 -4.57
CA SER A 312 -6.96 7.80 -5.99
C SER A 312 -8.30 7.18 -6.43
N LYS A 313 -9.10 7.92 -7.20
CA LYS A 313 -10.36 7.46 -7.78
C LYS A 313 -11.30 6.85 -6.74
N THR A 314 -11.42 7.48 -5.57
CA THR A 314 -12.31 7.02 -4.50
C THR A 314 -13.65 7.75 -4.45
N SER A 315 -14.01 8.45 -5.53
CA SER A 315 -15.21 9.28 -5.65
C SER A 315 -15.27 10.41 -4.61
N LEU A 316 -14.12 11.01 -4.28
CA LEU A 316 -14.06 12.18 -3.41
C LEU A 316 -14.49 13.45 -4.14
N SER A 317 -15.19 14.31 -3.41
CA SER A 317 -15.46 15.69 -3.79
C SER A 317 -14.51 16.67 -3.06
N PRO A 318 -14.54 17.98 -3.38
CA PRO A 318 -13.78 18.98 -2.64
C PRO A 318 -14.07 18.95 -1.13
N LYS A 319 -15.32 18.66 -0.74
CA LYS A 319 -15.72 18.59 0.68
C LYS A 319 -15.05 17.42 1.40
N GLY A 320 -15.00 16.25 0.77
CA GLY A 320 -14.33 15.07 1.31
C GLY A 320 -12.84 15.30 1.49
N VAL A 321 -12.15 15.84 0.47
CA VAL A 321 -10.72 16.18 0.58
C VAL A 321 -10.46 17.26 1.63
N ASN A 322 -11.31 18.29 1.70
CA ASN A 322 -11.17 19.34 2.69
C ASN A 322 -11.29 18.80 4.13
N SER A 323 -12.25 17.91 4.38
CA SER A 323 -12.42 17.27 5.69
C SER A 323 -11.30 16.27 6.01
N LEU A 324 -10.81 15.53 5.00
CA LEU A 324 -9.63 14.67 5.15
C LEU A 324 -8.43 15.49 5.61
N CYS A 325 -8.08 16.57 4.90
CA CYS A 325 -6.92 17.40 5.21
C CYS A 325 -7.07 18.17 6.53
N GLN A 326 -8.30 18.53 6.93
CA GLN A 326 -8.57 19.03 8.28
C GLN A 326 -8.15 17.99 9.33
N SER A 327 -8.52 16.72 9.10
CA SER A 327 -8.20 15.63 10.02
C SER A 327 -6.71 15.27 10.02
N LEU A 328 -6.05 15.29 8.85
CA LEU A 328 -4.60 15.10 8.74
C LEU A 328 -3.85 16.20 9.48
N SER A 329 -4.29 17.46 9.39
CA SER A 329 -3.69 18.59 10.11
C SER A 329 -3.96 18.54 11.63
N ALA A 330 -5.06 17.91 12.06
CA ALA A 330 -5.37 17.76 13.48
C ALA A 330 -4.44 16.77 14.19
N ASN A 331 -3.81 15.85 13.46
CA ASN A 331 -2.78 14.97 14.02
C ASN A 331 -1.40 15.65 13.94
N PRO A 332 -0.73 15.94 15.06
CA PRO A 332 0.55 16.64 15.06
C PRO A 332 1.70 15.84 14.41
N SER A 333 1.56 14.52 14.26
CA SER A 333 2.61 13.65 13.71
C SER A 333 2.49 13.48 12.19
N ILE A 334 1.29 13.66 11.61
CA ILE A 334 1.05 13.39 10.18
C ILE A 334 1.84 14.36 9.28
N PRO A 335 1.86 15.69 9.50
CA PRO A 335 2.62 16.59 8.63
C PRO A 335 4.11 16.25 8.52
N SER A 336 4.73 15.78 9.60
CA SER A 336 6.15 15.41 9.62
C SER A 336 6.45 13.95 9.22
N SER A 337 5.44 13.13 9.01
CA SER A 337 5.59 11.71 8.64
C SER A 337 5.03 11.36 7.28
N LEU A 338 4.05 12.12 6.77
CA LEU A 338 3.41 11.83 5.48
C LEU A 338 4.35 12.22 4.34
N VAL A 339 4.82 11.20 3.63
CA VAL A 339 5.77 11.31 2.52
C VAL A 339 5.06 11.22 1.17
N HIS A 340 3.93 10.51 1.11
CA HIS A 340 3.18 10.29 -0.13
C HIS A 340 1.69 10.54 0.06
N LEU A 341 1.13 11.43 -0.75
CA LEU A 341 -0.30 11.69 -0.84
C LEU A 341 -0.76 11.62 -2.30
N ASP A 342 -1.63 10.67 -2.60
CA ASP A 342 -2.28 10.50 -3.89
C ASP A 342 -3.79 10.69 -3.75
N LEU A 343 -4.29 11.73 -4.40
CA LEU A 343 -5.71 12.08 -4.51
C LEU A 343 -6.19 12.09 -5.97
N SER A 344 -5.41 11.51 -6.89
CA SER A 344 -5.65 11.54 -8.32
C SER A 344 -7.02 10.97 -8.71
N GLY A 345 -7.57 11.43 -9.83
CA GLY A 345 -8.83 10.92 -10.37
C GLY A 345 -10.08 11.19 -9.54
N ASN A 346 -10.00 12.00 -8.49
CA ASN A 346 -11.16 12.53 -7.77
C ASN A 346 -11.55 13.92 -8.30
N VAL A 347 -12.82 14.27 -8.32
CA VAL A 347 -13.26 15.55 -8.92
C VAL A 347 -13.14 16.66 -7.87
N LEU A 348 -12.03 17.42 -7.90
CA LEU A 348 -11.67 18.46 -6.92
C LEU A 348 -11.91 19.88 -7.44
N ARG A 349 -12.88 20.06 -8.33
CA ARG A 349 -13.25 21.36 -8.88
C ARG A 349 -14.01 22.22 -7.87
N GLY A 350 -13.50 23.41 -7.56
CA GLY A 350 -14.17 24.42 -6.73
C GLY A 350 -13.26 25.03 -5.66
N ASP A 351 -13.76 26.05 -4.96
CA ASP A 351 -12.98 26.83 -3.98
C ASP A 351 -13.10 26.31 -2.54
N GLU A 352 -13.90 25.26 -2.30
CA GLU A 352 -14.20 24.70 -0.97
C GLU A 352 -13.09 23.76 -0.44
N MET A 353 -11.81 24.16 -0.53
CA MET A 353 -10.63 23.34 -0.17
C MET A 353 -9.62 24.06 0.75
N GLN A 354 -10.09 24.94 1.62
CA GLN A 354 -9.24 25.76 2.51
C GLN A 354 -8.31 24.92 3.41
N HIS A 355 -8.80 23.82 3.99
CA HIS A 355 -8.00 22.94 4.83
C HIS A 355 -6.98 22.12 4.03
N PHE A 356 -7.28 21.80 2.78
CA PHE A 356 -6.30 21.18 1.87
C PHE A 356 -5.14 22.13 1.59
N TYR A 357 -5.44 23.37 1.20
CA TYR A 357 -4.40 24.39 0.99
C TYR A 357 -3.65 24.73 2.28
N HIS A 358 -4.33 24.72 3.43
CA HIS A 358 -3.68 24.89 4.73
C HIS A 358 -2.70 23.75 5.04
N PHE A 359 -3.13 22.49 4.81
CA PHE A 359 -2.30 21.31 5.01
C PHE A 359 -1.05 21.34 4.14
N LEU A 360 -1.16 21.74 2.87
CA LEU A 360 -0.01 21.89 1.98
C LEU A 360 0.88 23.09 2.33
N ALA A 361 0.32 24.12 2.98
CA ALA A 361 1.03 25.35 3.32
C ALA A 361 1.77 25.30 4.65
N GLN A 362 1.44 24.37 5.55
CA GLN A 362 2.22 24.15 6.75
C GLN A 362 3.49 23.35 6.42
N PRO A 363 4.57 23.50 7.21
CA PRO A 363 5.77 22.67 7.06
C PRO A 363 5.39 21.18 7.12
N ASN A 364 5.74 20.44 6.08
CA ASN A 364 5.45 19.01 6.00
C ASN A 364 6.52 18.25 5.19
N SER A 365 6.51 16.93 5.32
CA SER A 365 7.52 16.03 4.76
C SER A 365 7.10 15.34 3.46
N LEU A 366 6.10 15.90 2.75
CA LEU A 366 5.65 15.34 1.48
C LEU A 366 6.78 15.34 0.45
N VAL A 367 7.07 14.15 -0.07
CA VAL A 367 8.01 13.91 -1.17
C VAL A 367 7.26 13.69 -2.49
N THR A 368 6.09 13.06 -2.43
CA THR A 368 5.23 12.82 -3.59
C THR A 368 3.83 13.38 -3.35
N LEU A 369 3.37 14.21 -4.28
CA LEU A 369 2.00 14.69 -4.35
C LEU A 369 1.42 14.40 -5.72
N ASP A 370 0.39 13.56 -5.77
CA ASP A 370 -0.35 13.26 -6.99
C ASP A 370 -1.78 13.80 -6.91
N LEU A 371 -2.06 14.78 -7.77
CA LEU A 371 -3.35 15.42 -7.99
C LEU A 371 -3.76 15.29 -9.46
N SER A 372 -3.25 14.30 -10.18
CA SER A 372 -3.57 14.10 -11.59
C SER A 372 -5.06 13.83 -11.80
N ASN A 373 -5.62 14.37 -12.88
CA ASN A 373 -7.02 14.20 -13.25
C ASN A 373 -7.98 14.60 -12.11
N THR A 374 -7.68 15.69 -11.40
CA THR A 374 -8.51 16.20 -10.30
C THR A 374 -9.23 17.51 -10.58
N ASP A 375 -8.97 18.17 -11.71
CA ASP A 375 -9.44 19.53 -11.98
C ASP A 375 -9.09 20.57 -10.89
N CYS A 376 -8.06 20.30 -10.07
CA CYS A 376 -7.62 21.22 -9.02
C CYS A 376 -7.04 22.52 -9.62
N ALA A 377 -7.19 23.63 -8.89
CA ALA A 377 -6.66 24.93 -9.28
C ALA A 377 -5.13 24.99 -9.06
N LEU A 378 -4.38 24.91 -10.17
CA LEU A 378 -2.91 24.81 -10.16
C LEU A 378 -2.23 25.95 -9.37
N ASP A 379 -2.73 27.16 -9.52
CA ASP A 379 -2.20 28.37 -8.90
C ASP A 379 -2.35 28.37 -7.37
N GLN A 380 -3.49 27.88 -6.86
CA GLN A 380 -3.74 27.75 -5.43
C GLN A 380 -2.86 26.66 -4.82
N VAL A 381 -2.71 25.52 -5.51
CA VAL A 381 -1.83 24.43 -5.08
C VAL A 381 -0.39 24.93 -4.98
N CYS A 382 0.18 25.51 -6.05
CA CYS A 382 1.53 26.05 -6.00
C CYS A 382 1.69 27.15 -4.94
N SER A 383 0.67 27.98 -4.73
CA SER A 383 0.71 28.99 -3.68
C SER A 383 0.76 28.39 -2.27
N ALA A 384 0.12 27.25 -2.04
CA ALA A 384 0.22 26.52 -0.79
C ALA A 384 1.59 25.83 -0.66
N LEU A 385 2.01 25.10 -1.69
CA LEU A 385 3.27 24.36 -1.71
C LEU A 385 4.50 25.24 -1.44
N LEU A 386 4.47 26.49 -1.94
CA LEU A 386 5.50 27.51 -1.69
C LEU A 386 5.75 27.75 -0.19
N ARG A 387 4.74 27.58 0.67
CA ARG A 387 4.88 27.84 2.11
C ARG A 387 5.28 26.60 2.91
N GLY A 388 4.86 25.41 2.48
CA GLY A 388 4.98 24.20 3.31
C GLY A 388 5.98 23.14 2.86
N THR A 389 6.08 22.89 1.55
CA THR A 389 6.69 21.64 1.01
C THR A 389 8.06 21.82 0.34
N LEU A 390 8.62 23.04 0.39
CA LEU A 390 9.80 23.42 -0.41
C LEU A 390 11.02 22.50 -0.21
N GLN A 391 11.19 21.93 0.99
CA GLN A 391 12.37 21.14 1.33
C GLN A 391 12.33 19.72 0.78
N HIS A 392 11.15 19.09 0.69
CA HIS A 392 11.05 17.64 0.51
C HIS A 392 10.39 17.23 -0.81
N LEU A 393 9.53 18.06 -1.39
CA LEU A 393 8.72 17.67 -2.55
C LEU A 393 9.61 17.41 -3.77
N ALA A 394 9.65 16.15 -4.21
CA ALA A 394 10.43 15.69 -5.34
C ALA A 394 9.55 15.42 -6.56
N VAL A 395 8.39 14.79 -6.35
CA VAL A 395 7.47 14.39 -7.42
C VAL A 395 6.15 15.15 -7.27
N LEU A 396 5.83 15.95 -8.26
CA LEU A 396 4.58 16.71 -8.34
C LEU A 396 3.84 16.35 -9.63
N ASN A 397 2.73 15.64 -9.48
CA ASN A 397 1.86 15.30 -10.60
C ASN A 397 0.55 16.10 -10.52
N MET A 398 0.36 17.00 -11.47
CA MET A 398 -0.85 17.81 -11.66
C MET A 398 -1.26 17.79 -13.14
N SER A 399 -1.15 16.61 -13.76
CA SER A 399 -1.65 16.37 -15.10
C SER A 399 -3.18 16.43 -15.15
N LYS A 400 -3.75 16.89 -16.26
CA LYS A 400 -5.21 17.04 -16.45
C LYS A 400 -5.84 17.83 -15.30
N SER A 401 -5.16 18.90 -14.89
CA SER A 401 -5.64 19.87 -13.91
C SER A 401 -6.14 21.14 -14.62
N VAL A 402 -6.63 22.11 -13.86
CA VAL A 402 -7.13 23.37 -14.42
C VAL A 402 -6.26 24.53 -13.95
N PHE A 403 -5.80 25.36 -14.88
CA PHE A 403 -5.30 26.69 -14.56
C PHE A 403 -6.49 27.67 -14.58
N PRO A 404 -6.91 28.24 -13.44
CA PRO A 404 -8.15 29.00 -13.41
C PRO A 404 -8.08 30.25 -14.29
N HIS A 405 -9.12 30.47 -15.09
CA HIS A 405 -9.31 31.70 -15.83
C HIS A 405 -9.78 32.81 -14.88
N ARG A 406 -8.83 33.58 -14.35
CA ARG A 406 -9.13 34.81 -13.59
C ARG A 406 -9.51 35.95 -14.56
N LYS A 407 -10.32 36.89 -14.10
CA LYS A 407 -10.71 38.09 -14.87
C LYS A 407 -9.50 38.97 -15.23
N SER A 408 -8.45 38.95 -14.40
CA SER A 408 -7.11 39.43 -14.75
C SER A 408 -6.33 38.29 -15.40
N LYS A 409 -5.60 38.56 -16.48
CA LYS A 409 -4.70 37.59 -17.13
C LYS A 409 -3.44 37.30 -16.29
N ASP A 410 -3.41 37.73 -15.03
CA ASP A 410 -2.22 37.75 -14.20
C ASP A 410 -2.05 36.41 -13.48
N VAL A 411 -0.93 35.76 -13.77
CA VAL A 411 -0.45 34.59 -13.05
C VAL A 411 0.03 35.03 -11.67
N PRO A 412 -0.44 34.41 -10.58
CA PRO A 412 0.04 34.76 -9.24
C PRO A 412 1.57 34.62 -9.14
N PRO A 413 2.29 35.61 -8.55
CA PRO A 413 3.74 35.52 -8.39
C PRO A 413 4.19 34.26 -7.65
N SER A 414 3.35 33.76 -6.72
CA SER A 414 3.57 32.53 -5.98
C SER A 414 3.79 31.31 -6.87
N PHE A 415 3.18 31.27 -8.07
CA PHE A 415 3.37 30.18 -9.02
C PHE A 415 4.83 30.10 -9.49
N LYS A 416 5.40 31.23 -9.96
CA LYS A 416 6.82 31.31 -10.33
C LYS A 416 7.72 31.04 -9.11
N HIS A 417 7.40 31.67 -7.98
CA HIS A 417 8.22 31.58 -6.77
C HIS A 417 8.33 30.16 -6.22
N PHE A 418 7.29 29.34 -6.37
CA PHE A 418 7.35 27.94 -5.98
C PHE A 418 8.47 27.22 -6.74
N PHE A 419 8.46 27.29 -8.07
CA PHE A 419 9.46 26.62 -8.90
C PHE A 419 10.87 27.20 -8.74
N SER A 420 11.03 28.48 -8.37
CA SER A 420 12.35 29.07 -8.10
C SER A 420 12.93 28.71 -6.72
N SER A 421 12.08 28.26 -5.79
CA SER A 421 12.45 28.08 -4.38
C SER A 421 12.42 26.63 -3.89
N ALA A 422 11.87 25.70 -4.67
CA ALA A 422 11.88 24.28 -4.30
C ALA A 422 13.31 23.73 -4.27
N PHE A 423 13.59 22.81 -3.34
CA PHE A 423 14.94 22.26 -3.12
C PHE A 423 15.12 20.85 -3.70
N SER A 424 14.03 20.09 -3.81
CA SER A 424 14.10 18.64 -4.09
C SER A 424 13.36 18.21 -5.36
N LEU A 425 12.73 19.14 -6.08
CA LEU A 425 11.94 18.83 -7.28
C LEU A 425 12.79 18.10 -8.33
N SER A 426 12.34 16.90 -8.70
CA SER A 426 12.95 16.06 -9.73
C SER A 426 11.98 15.71 -10.85
N SER A 427 10.66 15.71 -10.58
CA SER A 427 9.63 15.40 -11.57
C SER A 427 8.43 16.34 -11.42
N VAL A 428 8.09 17.04 -12.50
CA VAL A 428 6.91 17.89 -12.62
C VAL A 428 6.09 17.41 -13.82
N ASN A 429 4.88 16.93 -13.57
CA ASN A 429 3.96 16.52 -14.63
C ASN A 429 2.76 17.46 -14.67
N LEU A 430 2.59 18.16 -15.79
CA LEU A 430 1.46 19.03 -16.10
C LEU A 430 0.74 18.58 -17.38
N SER A 431 0.99 17.36 -17.86
CA SER A 431 0.42 16.86 -19.11
C SER A 431 -1.10 16.98 -19.15
N GLY A 432 -1.68 17.32 -20.30
CA GLY A 432 -3.13 17.50 -20.43
C GLY A 432 -3.68 18.74 -19.74
N THR A 433 -2.84 19.57 -19.10
CA THR A 433 -3.27 20.83 -18.45
C THR A 433 -3.08 21.99 -19.41
N LYS A 434 -4.17 22.71 -19.71
CA LYS A 434 -4.10 23.93 -20.54
C LYS A 434 -3.45 25.06 -19.77
N LEU A 435 -2.22 25.42 -20.15
CA LEU A 435 -1.46 26.50 -19.53
C LEU A 435 -1.59 27.79 -20.35
N PRO A 436 -2.03 28.93 -19.75
CA PRO A 436 -1.86 30.23 -20.37
C PRO A 436 -0.38 30.51 -20.70
N PRO A 437 -0.05 31.21 -21.80
CA PRO A 437 1.33 31.52 -22.17
C PRO A 437 2.14 32.18 -21.03
N GLU A 438 1.51 33.07 -20.26
CA GLU A 438 2.13 33.73 -19.12
C GLU A 438 2.45 32.73 -17.99
N ALA A 439 1.61 31.70 -17.80
CA ALA A 439 1.82 30.67 -16.79
C ALA A 439 2.96 29.73 -17.20
N LEU A 440 3.00 29.34 -18.48
CA LEU A 440 4.13 28.59 -19.04
C LEU A 440 5.44 29.38 -18.88
N LYS A 441 5.43 30.67 -19.20
CA LYS A 441 6.60 31.55 -19.01
C LYS A 441 7.03 31.60 -17.55
N ALA A 442 6.08 31.74 -16.63
CA ALA A 442 6.35 31.77 -15.19
C ALA A 442 6.95 30.44 -14.68
N LEU A 443 6.44 29.30 -15.14
CA LEU A 443 6.97 27.97 -14.84
C LEU A 443 8.43 27.83 -15.31
N LEU A 444 8.67 28.09 -16.60
CA LEU A 444 9.99 27.92 -17.22
C LEU A 444 11.03 28.86 -16.59
N LEU A 445 10.69 30.13 -16.38
CA LEU A 445 11.57 31.08 -15.71
C LEU A 445 11.79 30.73 -14.24
N GLY A 446 10.78 30.22 -13.55
CA GLY A 446 10.91 29.76 -12.17
C GLY A 446 11.92 28.63 -12.07
N LEU A 447 11.77 27.59 -12.89
CA LEU A 447 12.71 26.47 -12.99
C LEU A 447 14.10 26.92 -13.41
N ALA A 448 14.22 27.83 -14.39
CA ALA A 448 15.52 28.35 -14.85
C ALA A 448 16.27 29.12 -13.76
N SER A 449 15.55 29.89 -12.94
CA SER A 449 16.15 30.68 -11.85
C SER A 449 16.45 29.89 -10.57
N ASN A 450 16.13 28.60 -10.51
CA ASN A 450 16.30 27.81 -9.30
C ASN A 450 17.74 27.27 -9.18
N PRO A 451 18.52 27.65 -8.16
CA PRO A 451 19.89 27.16 -8.00
C PRO A 451 19.99 25.78 -7.34
N ASN A 452 18.90 25.28 -6.74
CA ASN A 452 18.92 24.10 -5.87
C ASN A 452 18.59 22.80 -6.61
N ILE A 453 17.84 22.88 -7.72
CA ILE A 453 17.38 21.71 -8.47
C ILE A 453 18.21 21.50 -9.73
N LYS A 454 18.41 20.24 -10.10
CA LYS A 454 19.06 19.83 -11.35
C LYS A 454 18.40 18.57 -11.87
N GLU A 455 18.55 18.32 -13.16
CA GLU A 455 18.06 17.11 -13.82
C GLU A 455 16.55 16.87 -13.65
N VAL A 456 15.78 17.95 -13.71
CA VAL A 456 14.32 17.92 -13.61
C VAL A 456 13.71 17.30 -14.86
N THR A 457 12.78 16.38 -14.64
CA THR A 457 11.86 15.89 -15.66
C THR A 457 10.62 16.78 -15.68
N LEU A 458 10.35 17.39 -16.84
CA LEU A 458 9.18 18.24 -17.06
C LEU A 458 8.32 17.65 -18.18
N ASP A 459 7.10 17.27 -17.84
CA ASP A 459 6.10 16.78 -18.79
C ASP A 459 5.03 17.86 -19.03
N LEU A 460 5.02 18.38 -20.25
CA LEU A 460 4.07 19.35 -20.79
C LEU A 460 3.32 18.76 -22.00
N SER A 461 3.22 17.44 -22.10
CA SER A 461 2.52 16.81 -23.22
C SER A 461 1.03 17.14 -23.22
N CYS A 462 0.39 17.25 -24.38
CA CYS A 462 -1.07 17.51 -24.46
C CYS A 462 -1.55 18.79 -23.72
N CYS A 463 -0.70 19.80 -23.56
CA CYS A 463 -1.02 21.07 -22.88
C CYS A 463 -1.67 22.13 -23.80
N GLU A 464 -1.94 21.80 -25.07
CA GLU A 464 -2.41 22.73 -26.10
C GLU A 464 -1.53 23.99 -26.27
N LEU A 465 -0.19 23.83 -26.20
CA LEU A 465 0.72 24.96 -26.28
C LEU A 465 0.54 25.80 -27.55
N ARG A 466 0.39 25.15 -28.71
CA ARG A 466 0.23 25.79 -30.03
C ARG A 466 1.30 26.89 -30.27
N SER A 467 1.03 27.82 -31.17
CA SER A 467 1.96 28.90 -31.51
C SER A 467 2.33 29.80 -30.31
N GLY A 468 1.37 30.11 -29.44
CA GLY A 468 1.61 30.97 -28.27
C GLY A 468 2.59 30.34 -27.28
N GLY A 469 2.45 29.05 -27.00
CA GLY A 469 3.40 28.32 -26.16
C GLY A 469 4.74 28.08 -26.85
N SER A 470 4.77 27.87 -28.18
CA SER A 470 6.01 27.79 -28.95
C SER A 470 6.86 29.06 -28.80
N GLN A 471 6.26 30.24 -28.96
CA GLN A 471 6.96 31.52 -28.80
C GLN A 471 7.58 31.69 -27.40
N ILE A 472 6.88 31.22 -26.36
CA ILE A 472 7.40 31.25 -24.99
C ILE A 472 8.57 30.28 -24.82
N LEU A 473 8.46 29.07 -25.35
CA LEU A 473 9.55 28.09 -25.33
C LEU A 473 10.78 28.63 -26.06
N GLU A 474 10.61 29.19 -27.27
CA GLU A 474 11.68 29.81 -28.04
C GLU A 474 12.43 30.90 -27.25
N GLY A 475 11.69 31.73 -26.51
CA GLY A 475 12.26 32.81 -25.73
C GLY A 475 12.94 32.41 -24.42
N CYS A 476 12.85 31.16 -23.98
CA CYS A 476 13.35 30.74 -22.66
C CYS A 476 14.19 29.47 -22.68
N ILE A 477 13.90 28.50 -23.57
CA ILE A 477 14.36 27.11 -23.43
C ILE A 477 15.89 26.98 -23.50
N ALA A 478 16.56 27.81 -24.29
CA ALA A 478 18.02 27.77 -24.43
C ALA A 478 18.75 28.10 -23.12
N GLU A 479 18.13 28.88 -22.23
CA GLU A 479 18.72 29.37 -20.99
C GLU A 479 18.33 28.57 -19.75
N ILE A 480 17.66 27.42 -19.89
CA ILE A 480 17.19 26.62 -18.74
C ILE A 480 18.21 25.53 -18.40
N PRO A 481 19.04 25.67 -17.35
CA PRO A 481 20.08 24.68 -17.03
C PRO A 481 19.55 23.44 -16.30
N ASN A 482 18.33 23.51 -15.75
CA ASN A 482 17.87 22.55 -14.75
C ASN A 482 17.03 21.40 -15.32
N ILE A 483 16.51 21.50 -16.55
CA ILE A 483 15.66 20.48 -17.17
C ILE A 483 16.52 19.48 -17.94
N SER A 484 16.51 18.21 -17.55
CA SER A 484 17.19 17.13 -18.28
C SER A 484 16.25 16.32 -19.18
N SER A 485 14.97 16.26 -18.85
CA SER A 485 13.96 15.55 -19.63
C SER A 485 12.78 16.46 -19.89
N LEU A 486 12.46 16.67 -21.16
CA LEU A 486 11.35 17.53 -21.60
C LEU A 486 10.41 16.74 -22.51
N ASP A 487 9.16 16.64 -22.09
CA ASP A 487 8.09 16.18 -22.95
C ASP A 487 7.20 17.34 -23.38
N ILE A 488 7.18 17.63 -24.69
CA ILE A 488 6.29 18.61 -25.31
C ILE A 488 5.49 17.98 -26.44
N SER A 489 5.28 16.66 -26.40
CA SER A 489 4.49 15.93 -27.37
C SER A 489 3.01 16.35 -27.36
N ASP A 490 2.32 16.12 -28.47
CA ASP A 490 0.86 16.35 -28.60
C ASP A 490 0.39 17.78 -28.26
N ASN A 491 1.17 18.79 -28.64
CA ASN A 491 0.88 20.20 -28.31
C ASN A 491 0.38 21.04 -29.49
N GLY A 492 0.24 20.42 -30.67
CA GLY A 492 -0.17 21.13 -31.89
C GLY A 492 0.83 22.24 -32.27
N LEU A 493 2.13 21.99 -32.09
CA LEU A 493 3.18 22.95 -32.45
C LEU A 493 3.31 23.09 -33.97
N ASP A 494 3.05 22.03 -34.72
CA ASP A 494 2.99 22.03 -36.19
C ASP A 494 4.19 22.78 -36.82
N SER A 495 3.95 23.82 -37.64
CA SER A 495 5.04 24.55 -38.30
C SER A 495 5.92 25.35 -37.35
N ASP A 496 5.44 25.68 -36.15
CA ASP A 496 6.21 26.43 -35.14
C ASP A 496 7.37 25.60 -34.56
N LEU A 497 7.35 24.27 -34.75
CA LEU A 497 8.51 23.42 -34.47
C LEU A 497 9.78 23.87 -35.20
N SER A 498 9.65 24.44 -36.39
CA SER A 498 10.81 24.82 -37.21
C SER A 498 11.73 25.78 -36.46
N THR A 499 11.16 26.80 -35.83
CA THR A 499 11.90 27.81 -35.05
C THR A 499 12.26 27.27 -33.68
N LEU A 500 11.34 26.55 -33.03
CA LEU A 500 11.58 25.96 -31.71
C LEU A 500 12.78 25.00 -31.68
N LEU A 501 12.95 24.17 -32.71
CA LEU A 501 14.08 23.24 -32.83
C LEU A 501 15.44 23.95 -32.83
N VAL A 502 15.53 25.15 -33.42
CA VAL A 502 16.77 25.96 -33.40
C VAL A 502 17.12 26.39 -31.97
N TRP A 503 16.13 26.68 -31.14
CA TRP A 503 16.35 27.05 -29.74
C TRP A 503 16.60 25.85 -28.84
N LEU A 504 15.93 24.71 -29.10
CA LEU A 504 16.22 23.44 -28.44
C LEU A 504 17.66 22.98 -28.71
N ALA A 505 18.17 23.15 -29.93
CA ALA A 505 19.56 22.82 -30.27
C ALA A 505 20.60 23.62 -29.48
N LYS A 506 20.24 24.83 -29.02
CA LYS A 506 21.12 25.67 -28.19
C LYS A 506 21.11 25.29 -26.72
N ASN A 507 20.12 24.51 -26.27
CA ASN A 507 20.03 24.09 -24.89
C ASN A 507 21.13 23.04 -24.56
N ARG A 508 21.76 23.18 -23.39
CA ARG A 508 22.89 22.33 -22.96
C ARG A 508 22.55 21.38 -21.81
N SER A 509 21.28 21.31 -21.39
CA SER A 509 20.82 20.51 -20.25
C SER A 509 19.93 19.32 -20.64
N ILE A 510 19.12 19.46 -21.69
CA ILE A 510 18.12 18.47 -22.11
C ILE A 510 18.81 17.23 -22.71
N ARG A 511 18.71 16.12 -21.99
CA ARG A 511 19.20 14.80 -22.39
C ARG A 511 18.11 13.95 -23.03
N HIS A 512 16.85 14.18 -22.69
CA HIS A 512 15.70 13.43 -23.18
C HIS A 512 14.64 14.38 -23.70
N LEU A 513 14.23 14.22 -24.95
CA LEU A 513 13.27 15.09 -25.62
C LEU A 513 12.18 14.28 -26.31
N SER A 514 10.92 14.58 -26.02
CA SER A 514 9.76 14.02 -26.71
C SER A 514 9.06 15.10 -27.53
N LEU A 515 8.96 14.88 -28.84
CA LEU A 515 8.32 15.79 -29.81
C LEU A 515 7.11 15.15 -30.51
N GLY A 516 6.76 13.92 -30.14
CA GLY A 516 5.72 13.11 -30.77
C GLY A 516 4.41 13.86 -31.02
N LYS A 517 3.64 13.46 -32.05
CA LYS A 517 2.32 14.03 -32.40
C LYS A 517 2.26 15.53 -32.74
N ASN A 518 3.38 16.26 -32.77
CA ASN A 518 3.38 17.68 -33.16
C ASN A 518 3.45 17.93 -34.66
N PHE A 519 3.47 16.89 -35.49
CA PHE A 519 3.70 16.99 -36.94
C PHE A 519 2.41 16.87 -37.77
N THR A 520 1.26 16.70 -37.13
CA THR A 520 0.04 16.22 -37.78
C THR A 520 -0.59 17.21 -38.75
N ASN A 521 -0.50 18.52 -38.52
CA ASN A 521 -1.11 19.53 -39.38
C ASN A 521 -0.09 20.30 -40.24
N ILE A 522 1.14 19.79 -40.34
CA ILE A 522 2.17 20.42 -41.17
C ILE A 522 1.88 20.11 -42.64
N LYS A 523 1.73 21.16 -43.46
CA LYS A 523 1.62 21.01 -44.91
C LYS A 523 2.87 20.32 -45.46
N SER A 524 2.72 19.39 -46.40
CA SER A 524 3.84 18.60 -46.98
C SER A 524 5.07 19.44 -47.37
N LYS A 525 4.86 20.61 -47.99
CA LYS A 525 5.94 21.54 -48.37
C LYS A 525 6.75 22.13 -47.21
N ASN A 526 6.20 22.15 -46.01
CA ASN A 526 6.82 22.70 -44.80
C ASN A 526 7.38 21.62 -43.87
N LEU A 527 7.05 20.34 -44.11
CA LEU A 527 7.49 19.24 -43.25
C LEU A 527 9.00 18.96 -43.40
N ALA A 528 9.50 18.95 -44.63
CA ALA A 528 10.93 18.74 -44.89
C ALA A 528 11.83 19.76 -44.14
N PRO A 529 11.58 21.09 -44.21
CA PRO A 529 12.33 22.06 -43.40
C PRO A 529 12.33 21.80 -41.89
N VAL A 530 11.19 21.35 -41.33
CA VAL A 530 11.09 21.02 -39.90
C VAL A 530 11.96 19.80 -39.56
N LEU A 531 11.91 18.76 -40.39
CA LEU A 531 12.72 17.56 -40.22
C LEU A 531 14.22 17.83 -40.46
N ASP A 532 14.57 18.73 -41.38
CA ASP A 532 15.95 19.16 -41.60
C ASP A 532 16.50 19.88 -40.37
N ASN A 533 15.72 20.77 -39.75
CA ASN A 533 16.10 21.42 -38.48
C ASN A 533 16.24 20.41 -37.34
N LEU A 534 15.38 19.40 -37.30
CA LEU A 534 15.48 18.31 -36.34
C LEU A 534 16.77 17.51 -36.54
N VAL A 535 17.13 17.21 -37.81
CA VAL A 535 18.39 16.56 -38.16
C VAL A 535 19.58 17.42 -37.72
N GLN A 536 19.56 18.74 -37.97
CA GLN A 536 20.62 19.65 -37.51
C GLN A 536 20.80 19.57 -35.99
N MET A 537 19.71 19.62 -35.22
CA MET A 537 19.76 19.48 -33.76
C MET A 537 20.35 18.14 -33.31
N ILE A 538 20.05 17.05 -34.01
CA ILE A 538 20.56 15.70 -33.71
C ILE A 538 22.05 15.58 -34.07
N GLN A 539 22.50 16.22 -35.15
CA GLN A 539 23.89 16.16 -35.63
C GLN A 539 24.83 17.19 -34.98
N GLU A 540 24.30 18.09 -34.16
CA GLU A 540 25.11 19.07 -33.43
C GLU A 540 26.17 18.36 -32.57
N GLU A 541 27.45 18.70 -32.77
CA GLU A 541 28.59 18.00 -32.15
C GLU A 541 28.55 18.04 -30.62
N ASP A 542 28.12 19.16 -30.05
CA ASP A 542 28.00 19.40 -28.61
C ASP A 542 26.59 19.14 -28.06
N SER A 543 25.78 18.33 -28.76
CA SER A 543 24.42 18.01 -28.33
C SER A 543 24.42 17.17 -27.05
N PRO A 544 23.77 17.61 -25.96
CA PRO A 544 23.60 16.79 -24.74
C PRO A 544 22.56 15.67 -24.91
N LEU A 545 21.84 15.65 -26.05
CA LEU A 545 20.69 14.80 -26.26
C LEU A 545 21.10 13.33 -26.42
N THR A 546 20.57 12.50 -25.56
CA THR A 546 20.82 11.04 -25.52
C THR A 546 19.58 10.21 -25.84
N SER A 547 18.39 10.80 -25.73
CA SER A 547 17.11 10.15 -26.03
C SER A 547 16.20 11.10 -26.80
N LEU A 548 15.65 10.62 -27.91
CA LEU A 548 14.67 11.35 -28.71
C LEU A 548 13.42 10.49 -28.93
N SER A 549 12.24 11.05 -28.72
CA SER A 549 10.97 10.43 -29.10
C SER A 549 10.24 11.24 -30.16
N LEU A 550 9.91 10.57 -31.26
CA LEU A 550 9.04 11.02 -32.35
C LEU A 550 7.80 10.12 -32.43
N ALA A 551 7.43 9.47 -31.33
CA ALA A 551 6.30 8.54 -31.27
C ALA A 551 5.01 9.18 -31.82
N ASP A 552 4.19 8.36 -32.50
CA ASP A 552 2.87 8.73 -33.02
C ASP A 552 2.83 9.98 -33.91
N SER A 553 3.95 10.36 -34.54
CA SER A 553 4.03 11.58 -35.37
C SER A 553 3.45 11.42 -36.77
N ARG A 554 3.08 10.20 -37.17
CA ARG A 554 2.50 9.87 -38.49
C ARG A 554 3.34 10.37 -39.69
N LEU A 555 4.66 10.37 -39.55
CA LEU A 555 5.60 10.89 -40.56
C LEU A 555 5.71 10.01 -41.82
N LYS A 556 5.30 8.74 -41.76
CA LYS A 556 5.32 7.80 -42.89
C LYS A 556 6.71 7.77 -43.55
N SER A 557 6.79 8.01 -44.86
CA SER A 557 8.03 8.00 -45.64
C SER A 557 8.97 9.15 -45.28
N ASP A 558 8.47 10.27 -44.77
CA ASP A 558 9.28 11.46 -44.46
C ASP A 558 10.23 11.21 -43.28
N LEU A 559 9.91 10.22 -42.42
CA LEU A 559 10.80 9.79 -41.34
C LEU A 559 12.19 9.35 -41.85
N THR A 560 12.30 8.95 -43.11
CA THR A 560 13.59 8.55 -43.72
C THR A 560 14.63 9.68 -43.68
N ILE A 561 14.21 10.96 -43.66
CA ILE A 561 15.11 12.12 -43.49
C ILE A 561 15.85 12.02 -42.16
N VAL A 562 15.12 11.74 -41.08
CA VAL A 562 15.70 11.57 -39.73
C VAL A 562 16.53 10.29 -39.64
N LEU A 563 16.03 9.18 -40.20
CA LEU A 563 16.75 7.89 -40.15
C LEU A 563 18.12 7.95 -40.84
N ASN A 564 18.23 8.69 -41.94
CA ASN A 564 19.51 8.88 -42.63
C ASN A 564 20.56 9.55 -41.73
N ALA A 565 20.15 10.53 -40.92
CA ALA A 565 21.03 11.22 -40.01
C ALA A 565 21.52 10.31 -38.86
N LEU A 566 20.76 9.29 -38.48
CA LEU A 566 21.14 8.39 -37.38
C LEU A 566 22.43 7.63 -37.67
N GLY A 567 22.77 7.35 -38.93
CA GLY A 567 23.99 6.62 -39.27
C GLY A 567 25.26 7.33 -38.77
N SER A 568 25.34 8.66 -38.91
CA SER A 568 26.46 9.48 -38.45
C SER A 568 26.29 10.02 -37.03
N ASN A 569 25.11 9.88 -36.42
CA ASN A 569 24.87 10.39 -35.09
C ASN A 569 25.70 9.64 -34.03
N SER A 570 26.36 10.42 -33.15
CA SER A 570 27.23 9.91 -32.09
C SER A 570 26.70 10.17 -30.67
N SER A 571 25.58 10.89 -30.52
CA SER A 571 25.05 11.35 -29.23
C SER A 571 23.87 10.51 -28.72
N LEU A 572 22.94 10.11 -29.60
CA LEU A 572 21.74 9.37 -29.21
C LEU A 572 22.07 7.93 -28.83
N THR A 573 21.49 7.52 -27.72
CA THR A 573 21.54 6.15 -27.19
C THR A 573 20.17 5.48 -27.23
N ARG A 574 19.09 6.27 -27.21
CA ARG A 574 17.70 5.81 -27.29
C ARG A 574 16.93 6.61 -28.32
N LEU A 575 16.11 5.91 -29.12
CA LEU A 575 15.24 6.53 -30.11
C LEU A 575 13.89 5.82 -30.13
N ASP A 576 12.81 6.58 -29.98
CA ASP A 576 11.45 6.09 -30.16
C ASP A 576 10.83 6.69 -31.42
N ILE A 577 10.53 5.82 -32.38
CA ILE A 577 9.88 6.13 -33.66
C ILE A 577 8.58 5.32 -33.84
N SER A 578 8.02 4.78 -32.76
CA SER A 578 6.75 4.06 -32.77
C SER A 578 5.61 4.89 -33.37
N GLY A 579 4.58 4.25 -33.91
CA GLY A 579 3.40 4.96 -34.43
C GLY A 579 3.61 5.83 -35.68
N ASN A 580 4.76 5.74 -36.38
CA ASN A 580 5.03 6.55 -37.58
C ASN A 580 4.60 5.92 -38.92
N ALA A 581 4.21 4.64 -38.95
CA ALA A 581 3.80 3.94 -40.16
C ALA A 581 4.80 4.06 -41.34
N MET A 582 6.11 3.90 -41.05
CA MET A 582 7.19 4.13 -42.03
C MET A 582 7.29 3.06 -43.14
N GLY A 583 6.63 1.92 -42.97
CA GLY A 583 6.63 0.80 -43.92
C GLY A 583 8.00 0.14 -44.14
N ASP A 584 8.06 -0.77 -45.11
CA ASP A 584 9.26 -1.56 -45.42
C ASP A 584 10.46 -0.68 -45.84
N MET A 585 10.19 0.43 -46.54
CA MET A 585 11.23 1.36 -46.91
C MET A 585 11.87 2.01 -45.68
N GLY A 586 11.06 2.49 -44.73
CA GLY A 586 11.57 3.03 -43.47
C GLY A 586 12.38 1.99 -42.67
N ALA A 587 11.89 0.75 -42.60
CA ALA A 587 12.62 -0.36 -41.95
C ALA A 587 13.98 -0.64 -42.61
N LYS A 588 14.03 -0.65 -43.95
CA LYS A 588 15.27 -0.79 -44.71
C LYS A 588 16.25 0.35 -44.42
N MET A 589 15.77 1.59 -44.31
CA MET A 589 16.60 2.74 -43.99
C MET A 589 17.13 2.70 -42.56
N LEU A 590 16.29 2.32 -41.59
CA LEU A 590 16.71 2.10 -40.21
C LEU A 590 17.79 1.02 -40.13
N ALA A 591 17.61 -0.12 -40.82
CA ALA A 591 18.61 -1.19 -40.85
C ALA A 591 19.97 -0.72 -41.37
N LYS A 592 19.99 0.12 -42.41
CA LYS A 592 21.24 0.74 -42.90
C LYS A 592 21.86 1.69 -41.89
N ALA A 593 21.05 2.51 -41.21
CA ALA A 593 21.55 3.40 -40.17
C ALA A 593 22.19 2.61 -39.01
N LEU A 594 21.57 1.50 -38.59
CA LEU A 594 22.07 0.64 -37.52
C LEU A 594 23.35 -0.15 -37.89
N GLN A 595 23.65 -0.34 -39.18
CA GLN A 595 24.93 -0.92 -39.60
C GLN A 595 26.12 0.01 -39.35
N ILE A 596 25.88 1.32 -39.30
CA ILE A 596 26.91 2.35 -39.16
C ILE A 596 26.92 2.91 -37.73
N ASN A 597 25.74 3.13 -37.15
CA ASN A 597 25.60 3.69 -35.81
C ASN A 597 26.12 2.72 -34.75
N THR A 598 26.98 3.21 -33.86
CA THR A 598 27.61 2.40 -32.79
C THR A 598 27.11 2.77 -31.37
N LYS A 599 26.20 3.75 -31.26
CA LYS A 599 25.83 4.40 -30.00
C LYS A 599 24.40 4.11 -29.55
N LEU A 600 23.47 3.91 -30.47
CA LEU A 600 22.13 3.42 -30.16
C LEU A 600 22.22 2.07 -29.43
N ARG A 601 21.32 1.86 -28.46
CA ARG A 601 21.28 0.69 -27.57
C ARG A 601 19.94 -0.02 -27.63
#